data_AF-A0A1M3Q5P9-F1
#
_entry.id   AF-A0A1M3Q5P9-F1
#
_cell.length_a   1.000
_cell.length_b   1.000
_cell.length_c   1.000
_cell.angle_alpha   90.00
_cell.angle_beta   90.00
_cell.angle_gamma   90.00
#
_symmetry.space_group_name_H-M   'P 1'
#
loop_
_entity.id
_entity.type
_entity.pdbx_description
1 polymer ?
#
loop_
_entity_poly.entity_id
_entity_poly.type
_entity_poly.pdbx_seq_one_letter_code
_entity_poly.pdbx_strand_id
1 'polypeptide(L)'
;MLFKQSLFQSVLDRLDSEEDTSEEEEAAHRIRGLNVSFAATVLGGETPEAHRPDEAYRDNLGDPIITPEPQPAPQEPEPPVMPEHLSRISREEVAAELAITSDLTREALQEKRRSFAKANHPDSVAALFREQATARMTLANQLIDEAIRRLKR
;
A
#
# COMPACT_ATOMS: atom_id res chain seq x y z
N MET A 1 24.64 -11.56 -26.79
CA MET A 1 24.06 -10.80 -25.65
C MET A 1 25.22 -10.56 -24.69
N LEU A 2 26.04 -9.51 -24.78
CA LEU A 2 25.84 -8.06 -25.01
C LEU A 2 25.34 -7.30 -23.77
N PHE A 3 26.19 -7.19 -22.75
CA PHE A 3 26.23 -6.03 -21.85
C PHE A 3 27.70 -5.77 -21.49
N LYS A 4 28.39 -5.00 -22.35
CA LYS A 4 29.78 -4.56 -22.13
C LYS A 4 29.90 -3.22 -21.40
N GLN A 5 28.80 -2.65 -20.93
CA GLN A 5 28.81 -1.42 -20.14
C GLN A 5 28.30 -1.72 -18.74
N SER A 6 29.14 -1.39 -17.76
CA SER A 6 28.80 -1.39 -16.35
C SER A 6 27.68 -0.37 -16.10
N LEU A 7 26.77 -0.65 -15.17
CA LEU A 7 25.73 0.29 -14.72
C LEU A 7 26.32 1.64 -14.28
N PHE A 8 27.57 1.64 -13.82
CA PHE A 8 28.32 2.84 -13.49
C PHE A 8 28.52 3.78 -14.69
N GLN A 9 28.76 3.21 -15.88
CA GLN A 9 28.95 4.00 -17.10
C GLN A 9 27.65 4.66 -17.56
N SER A 10 26.51 3.98 -17.38
CA SER A 10 25.20 4.55 -17.68
C SER A 10 24.83 5.73 -16.78
N VAL A 11 25.38 5.80 -15.56
CA VAL A 11 25.15 6.93 -14.65
C VAL A 11 26.05 8.11 -15.01
N LEU A 12 27.31 7.84 -15.38
CA LEU A 12 28.22 8.89 -15.85
C LEU A 12 27.73 9.53 -17.16
N ASP A 13 27.35 8.73 -18.16
CA ASP A 13 26.84 9.24 -19.43
C ASP A 13 25.55 10.07 -19.25
N ARG A 14 24.73 9.73 -18.25
CA ARG A 14 23.52 10.50 -17.92
C ARG A 14 23.86 11.85 -17.30
N LEU A 15 24.83 11.91 -16.39
CA LEU A 15 25.25 13.17 -15.75
C LEU A 15 25.86 14.14 -16.76
N ASP A 16 26.70 13.66 -17.69
CA ASP A 16 27.27 14.51 -18.76
C ASP A 16 26.18 15.07 -19.68
N SER A 17 25.11 14.32 -19.95
CA SER A 17 24.02 14.78 -20.82
C SER A 17 23.06 15.80 -20.19
N GLU A 18 23.00 15.87 -18.85
CA GLU A 18 22.12 16.80 -18.14
C GLU A 18 22.72 18.22 -18.08
N GLU A 19 24.04 18.40 -18.24
CA GLU A 19 24.70 19.72 -18.24
C GLU A 19 24.51 20.53 -19.54
N ASP A 20 24.17 19.89 -20.66
CA ASP A 20 24.06 20.54 -21.99
C ASP A 20 22.66 21.13 -22.31
N THR A 21 21.65 20.98 -21.42
CA THR A 21 20.24 21.31 -21.74
C THR A 21 19.70 22.60 -21.09
N SER A 22 20.54 23.44 -20.48
CA SER A 22 20.09 24.62 -19.74
C SER A 22 20.06 25.95 -20.52
N GLU A 23 20.10 25.92 -21.85
CA GLU A 23 20.06 27.14 -22.67
C GLU A 23 19.03 27.02 -23.81
N GLU A 24 17.75 27.26 -23.51
CA GLU A 24 16.76 27.95 -24.36
C GLU A 24 15.33 27.64 -23.89
N GLU A 25 14.63 28.64 -23.33
CA GLU A 25 13.21 28.92 -23.59
C GLU A 25 12.72 30.10 -22.71
N GLU A 26 12.90 31.34 -23.21
CA GLU A 26 12.05 32.47 -22.83
C GLU A 26 11.06 32.76 -23.96
N ALA A 27 9.76 32.55 -23.73
CA ALA A 27 8.71 33.13 -24.57
C ALA A 27 7.44 33.45 -23.78
N ALA A 28 7.26 34.75 -23.52
CA ALA A 28 6.15 35.38 -22.81
C ALA A 28 4.75 35.01 -23.34
N HIS A 29 3.81 34.77 -22.43
CA HIS A 29 2.39 34.55 -22.75
C HIS A 29 1.56 35.79 -22.38
N ARG A 30 0.98 36.49 -23.38
CA ARG A 30 -0.14 37.42 -23.17
C ARG A 30 -1.32 37.01 -24.03
N ILE A 31 -2.48 36.79 -23.40
CA ILE A 31 -3.74 36.51 -24.09
C ILE A 31 -4.42 37.84 -24.42
N ARG A 32 -4.70 38.08 -25.70
CA ARG A 32 -5.37 39.28 -26.21
C ARG A 32 -6.80 38.89 -26.62
N GLY A 33 -7.80 39.37 -25.86
CA GLY A 33 -9.18 39.44 -26.33
C GLY A 33 -10.23 38.86 -25.39
N LEU A 34 -11.01 39.75 -24.78
CA LEU A 34 -12.42 39.48 -24.48
C LEU A 34 -13.20 40.80 -24.52
N ASN A 35 -13.63 41.21 -25.72
CA ASN A 35 -14.61 42.27 -25.90
C ASN A 35 -15.95 41.59 -26.18
N VAL A 36 -16.81 41.46 -25.17
CA VAL A 36 -18.19 40.97 -25.37
C VAL A 36 -19.16 41.93 -24.71
N SER A 37 -19.68 42.85 -25.51
CA SER A 37 -20.89 43.62 -25.19
C SER A 37 -22.06 42.88 -25.84
N PHE A 38 -22.83 42.15 -25.05
CA PHE A 38 -24.08 41.53 -25.50
C PHE A 38 -25.26 42.42 -25.09
N ALA A 39 -25.96 42.99 -26.07
CA ALA A 39 -27.22 43.69 -25.86
C ALA A 39 -28.30 42.99 -26.68
N ALA A 40 -29.14 42.18 -26.01
CA ALA A 40 -30.33 41.59 -26.61
C ALA A 40 -31.57 42.25 -26.03
N THR A 41 -32.26 43.03 -26.86
CA THR A 41 -33.64 43.45 -26.62
C THR A 41 -34.55 42.27 -26.93
N VAL A 42 -35.05 41.58 -25.89
CA VAL A 42 -36.06 40.53 -26.05
C VAL A 42 -37.43 41.19 -26.12
N LEU A 43 -38.09 41.08 -27.28
CA LEU A 43 -39.48 41.47 -27.46
C LEU A 43 -40.37 40.39 -26.80
N GLY A 44 -41.00 40.72 -25.68
CA GLY A 44 -41.84 39.78 -24.91
C GLY A 44 -41.37 39.52 -23.47
N GLY A 45 -40.45 40.32 -22.94
CA GLY A 45 -40.11 40.27 -21.51
C GLY A 45 -41.25 40.85 -20.67
N GLU A 46 -41.95 39.99 -19.95
CA GLU A 46 -42.85 40.43 -18.87
C GLU A 46 -42.06 41.31 -17.89
N THR A 47 -42.59 42.49 -17.58
CA THR A 47 -42.00 43.37 -16.57
C THR A 47 -42.08 42.68 -15.20
N PRO A 48 -41.00 42.58 -14.43
CA PRO A 48 -40.99 41.85 -13.16
C PRO A 48 -41.61 42.74 -12.07
N GLU A 49 -42.91 42.98 -12.12
CA GLU A 49 -43.64 43.71 -11.05
C GLU A 49 -43.98 42.82 -9.85
N ALA A 50 -43.68 41.52 -9.90
CA ALA A 50 -43.99 40.58 -8.83
C ALA A 50 -42.79 39.79 -8.30
N HIS A 51 -41.55 40.13 -8.68
CA HIS A 51 -40.37 39.54 -8.03
C HIS A 51 -39.95 40.44 -6.88
N ARG A 52 -40.33 40.04 -5.66
CA ARG A 52 -39.70 40.60 -4.46
C ARG A 52 -38.23 40.21 -4.56
N PRO A 53 -37.27 41.15 -4.61
CA PRO A 53 -35.85 40.83 -4.78
C PRO A 53 -35.35 39.86 -3.70
N ASP A 54 -36.03 39.87 -2.55
CA ASP A 54 -35.81 38.99 -1.42
C ASP A 54 -36.05 37.50 -1.75
N GLU A 55 -36.98 37.17 -2.65
CA GLU A 55 -37.31 35.79 -3.01
C GLU A 55 -36.23 35.15 -3.89
N ALA A 56 -35.74 35.88 -4.91
CA ALA A 56 -34.65 35.41 -5.76
C ALA A 56 -33.35 35.16 -4.97
N TYR A 57 -33.12 35.97 -3.92
CA TYR A 57 -31.98 35.79 -3.01
C TYR A 57 -32.13 34.54 -2.13
N ARG A 58 -33.35 34.25 -1.65
CA ARG A 58 -33.63 33.06 -0.83
C ARG A 58 -33.53 31.77 -1.64
N ASP A 59 -34.00 31.76 -2.88
CA ASP A 59 -33.91 30.58 -3.76
C ASP A 59 -32.46 30.27 -4.17
N ASN A 60 -31.60 31.29 -4.29
CA ASN A 60 -30.17 31.09 -4.58
C ASN A 60 -29.33 30.70 -3.36
N LEU A 61 -29.85 30.81 -2.14
CA LEU A 61 -29.11 30.46 -0.93
C LEU A 61 -28.82 28.95 -0.82
N GLY A 62 -29.45 28.13 -1.65
CA GLY A 62 -29.35 26.67 -1.62
C GLY A 62 -29.98 26.08 -0.36
N ASP A 63 -30.15 24.77 -0.34
CA ASP A 63 -30.49 24.09 0.92
C ASP A 63 -29.38 24.38 1.93
N PRO A 64 -29.70 24.67 3.22
CA PRO A 64 -28.69 24.79 4.24
C PRO A 64 -27.88 23.49 4.22
N ILE A 65 -26.55 23.62 4.09
CA ILE A 65 -25.67 22.46 4.24
C ILE A 65 -25.89 21.95 5.66
N ILE A 66 -26.72 20.91 5.78
CA ILE A 66 -26.82 20.10 6.97
C ILE A 66 -25.41 19.57 7.13
N THR A 67 -24.65 20.18 8.03
CA THR A 67 -23.35 19.65 8.42
C THR A 67 -23.68 18.28 8.98
N PRO A 68 -23.31 17.16 8.31
CA PRO A 68 -23.56 15.86 8.88
C PRO A 68 -22.93 15.87 10.26
N GLU A 69 -23.65 15.37 11.26
CA GLU A 69 -23.09 15.18 12.61
C GLU A 69 -21.68 14.58 12.45
N PRO A 70 -20.69 15.07 13.23
CA PRO A 70 -19.31 14.63 13.08
C PRO A 70 -19.31 13.11 13.09
N GLN A 71 -18.98 12.52 11.94
CA GLN A 71 -18.80 11.08 11.84
C GLN A 71 -17.81 10.72 12.95
N PRO A 72 -18.10 9.68 13.76
CA PRO A 72 -17.17 9.27 14.80
C PRO A 72 -15.80 9.12 14.14
N ALA A 73 -14.79 9.80 14.70
CA ALA A 73 -13.43 9.76 14.19
C ALA A 73 -13.06 8.30 13.89
N PRO A 74 -12.38 8.00 12.77
CA PRO A 74 -11.93 6.64 12.49
C PRO A 74 -11.23 6.11 13.74
N GLN A 75 -11.83 5.10 14.38
CA GLN A 75 -11.20 4.47 15.54
C GLN A 75 -9.85 3.95 15.05
N GLU A 76 -8.75 4.39 15.68
CA GLU A 76 -7.45 3.81 15.40
C GLU A 76 -7.59 2.29 15.57
N PRO A 77 -7.21 1.49 14.55
CA PRO A 77 -7.33 0.05 14.65
C PRO A 77 -6.53 -0.40 15.87
N GLU A 78 -7.18 -1.16 16.75
CA GLU A 78 -6.54 -1.70 17.95
C GLU A 78 -5.23 -2.40 17.57
N PRO A 79 -4.14 -2.20 18.33
CA PRO A 79 -2.86 -2.81 18.00
C PRO A 79 -3.03 -4.33 17.94
N PRO A 80 -2.51 -4.99 16.88
CA PRO A 80 -2.69 -6.42 16.72
C PRO A 80 -2.04 -7.15 17.91
N VAL A 81 -2.81 -7.97 18.60
CA VAL A 81 -2.32 -8.76 19.74
C VAL A 81 -1.40 -9.87 19.23
N MET A 82 -0.23 -9.99 19.85
CA MET A 82 0.76 -11.01 19.49
C MET A 82 0.25 -12.42 19.84
N PRO A 83 0.15 -13.36 18.89
CA PRO A 83 -0.15 -14.75 19.18
C PRO A 83 0.93 -15.39 20.07
N GLU A 84 0.52 -16.12 21.11
CA GLU A 84 1.47 -16.72 22.08
C GLU A 84 2.53 -17.62 21.41
N HIS A 85 2.16 -18.37 20.37
CA HIS A 85 3.09 -19.26 19.68
C HIS A 85 4.27 -18.49 19.07
N LEU A 86 4.06 -17.25 18.57
CA LEU A 86 5.12 -16.45 17.96
C LEU A 86 6.20 -16.01 18.97
N SER A 87 5.88 -15.97 20.27
CA SER A 87 6.86 -15.66 21.31
C SER A 87 7.89 -16.79 21.53
N ARG A 88 7.55 -18.03 21.15
CA ARG A 88 8.37 -19.23 21.37
C ARG A 88 9.34 -19.44 20.22
N ILE A 89 10.46 -18.72 20.26
CA ILE A 89 11.49 -18.70 19.21
C ILE A 89 12.71 -19.58 19.51
N SER A 90 12.73 -20.30 20.64
CA SER A 90 13.86 -21.19 20.94
C SER A 90 13.83 -22.45 20.07
N ARG A 91 15.01 -23.04 19.86
CA ARG A 91 15.15 -24.26 19.04
C ARG A 91 14.40 -25.43 19.68
N GLU A 92 14.43 -25.53 21.00
CA GLU A 92 13.80 -26.58 21.80
C GLU A 92 12.28 -26.51 21.70
N GLU A 93 11.69 -25.31 21.78
CA GLU A 93 10.25 -25.11 21.66
C GLU A 93 9.75 -25.48 20.25
N VAL A 94 10.46 -25.01 19.21
CA VAL A 94 10.10 -25.33 17.81
C VAL A 94 10.24 -26.83 17.55
N ALA A 95 11.26 -27.49 18.12
CA ALA A 95 11.42 -28.93 18.02
C ALA A 95 10.29 -29.70 18.74
N ALA A 96 9.89 -29.25 19.92
CA ALA A 96 8.79 -29.84 20.68
C ALA A 96 7.45 -29.72 19.93
N GLU A 97 7.17 -28.57 19.32
CA GLU A 97 5.97 -28.34 18.51
C GLU A 97 5.95 -29.18 17.24
N LEU A 98 7.09 -29.30 16.55
CA LEU A 98 7.22 -30.15 15.37
C LEU A 98 7.06 -31.64 15.71
N ALA A 99 7.35 -32.05 16.95
CA ALA A 99 7.25 -33.43 17.43
C ALA A 99 7.89 -34.42 16.43
N ILE A 100 9.14 -34.14 16.04
CA ILE A 100 9.91 -34.99 15.12
C ILE A 100 10.47 -36.17 15.93
N THR A 101 10.09 -37.38 15.55
CA THR A 101 10.66 -38.63 16.10
C THR A 101 11.58 -39.30 15.08
N SER A 102 12.45 -40.21 15.55
CA SER A 102 13.42 -40.93 14.71
C SER A 102 12.79 -41.84 13.66
N ASP A 103 11.53 -42.24 13.87
CA ASP A 103 10.88 -43.31 13.11
C ASP A 103 10.01 -42.74 11.97
N LEU A 104 10.01 -41.41 11.79
CA LEU A 104 9.23 -40.75 10.76
C LEU A 104 9.82 -40.98 9.37
N THR A 105 8.94 -41.29 8.42
CA THR A 105 9.32 -41.34 7.01
C THR A 105 9.54 -39.93 6.45
N ARG A 106 10.20 -39.86 5.28
CA ARG A 106 10.43 -38.60 4.57
C ARG A 106 9.11 -37.87 4.26
N GLU A 107 8.06 -38.61 3.91
CA GLU A 107 6.74 -38.06 3.59
C GLU A 107 6.09 -37.44 4.83
N ALA A 108 6.19 -38.11 5.98
CA ALA A 108 5.68 -37.61 7.26
C ALA A 108 6.39 -36.32 7.69
N LEU A 109 7.70 -36.23 7.47
CA LEU A 109 8.48 -35.00 7.73
C LEU A 109 8.04 -33.83 6.83
N GLN A 110 7.71 -34.10 5.56
CA GLN A 110 7.18 -33.07 4.65
C GLN A 110 5.76 -32.64 5.03
N GLU A 111 4.91 -33.55 5.50
CA GLU A 111 3.59 -33.20 6.03
C GLU A 111 3.71 -32.31 7.27
N LYS A 112 4.60 -32.65 8.20
CA LYS A 112 4.90 -31.80 9.37
C LYS A 112 5.34 -30.40 8.96
N ARG A 113 6.22 -30.28 7.94
CA ARG A 113 6.63 -28.97 7.38
C ARG A 113 5.43 -28.16 6.91
N ARG A 114 4.53 -28.76 6.13
CA ARG A 114 3.32 -28.08 5.61
C ARG A 114 2.41 -27.63 6.75
N SER A 115 2.17 -28.51 7.72
CA SER A 115 1.31 -28.20 8.87
C SER A 115 1.87 -27.04 9.71
N PHE A 116 3.19 -27.04 9.94
CA PHE A 116 3.87 -25.98 10.67
C PHE A 116 3.84 -24.65 9.91
N ALA A 117 4.10 -24.68 8.60
CA ALA A 117 4.05 -23.49 7.75
C ALA A 117 2.64 -22.88 7.75
N LYS A 118 1.58 -23.70 7.66
CA LYS A 118 0.20 -23.21 7.67
C LYS A 118 -0.14 -22.39 8.92
N ALA A 119 0.42 -22.76 10.08
CA ALA A 119 0.19 -22.04 11.33
C ALA A 119 1.14 -20.85 11.54
N ASN A 120 2.35 -20.89 10.97
CA ASN A 120 3.46 -19.99 11.33
C ASN A 120 4.04 -19.20 10.15
N HIS A 121 3.39 -19.15 8.98
CA HIS A 121 3.92 -18.47 7.80
C HIS A 121 4.05 -16.94 8.03
N PRO A 122 5.17 -16.30 7.67
CA PRO A 122 5.35 -14.85 7.84
C PRO A 122 4.30 -14.02 7.09
N ASP A 123 3.79 -14.53 5.96
CA ASP A 123 2.76 -13.80 5.19
C ASP A 123 1.37 -13.87 5.83
N SER A 124 1.14 -14.81 6.76
CA SER A 124 -0.15 -14.99 7.45
C SER A 124 -0.25 -14.19 8.74
N VAL A 125 0.84 -13.54 9.19
CA VAL A 125 0.88 -12.76 10.43
C VAL A 125 0.99 -11.26 10.15
N ALA A 126 0.60 -10.44 11.13
CA ALA A 126 0.75 -8.99 11.05
C ALA A 126 2.23 -8.60 10.88
N ALA A 127 2.47 -7.46 10.23
CA ALA A 127 3.82 -6.98 9.90
C ALA A 127 4.77 -6.92 11.10
N LEU A 128 4.24 -6.54 12.27
CA LEU A 128 4.97 -6.44 13.54
C LEU A 128 5.54 -7.79 14.03
N PHE A 129 4.95 -8.92 13.62
CA PHE A 129 5.34 -10.26 14.09
C PHE A 129 6.03 -11.11 13.01
N ARG A 130 6.29 -10.54 11.83
CA ARG A 130 6.91 -11.27 10.71
C ARG A 130 8.30 -11.78 11.02
N GLU A 131 9.10 -11.02 11.77
CA GLU A 131 10.45 -11.44 12.15
C GLU A 131 10.41 -12.71 13.01
N GLN A 132 9.50 -12.76 13.99
CA GLN A 132 9.31 -13.92 14.85
C GLN A 132 8.83 -15.14 14.06
N ALA A 133 7.84 -14.96 13.18
CA ALA A 133 7.37 -16.01 12.27
C ALA A 133 8.48 -16.53 11.34
N THR A 134 9.30 -15.61 10.80
CA THR A 134 10.45 -15.95 9.95
C THR A 134 11.52 -16.75 10.71
N ALA A 135 11.83 -16.35 11.95
CA ALA A 135 12.78 -17.04 12.81
C ALA A 135 12.31 -18.48 13.09
N ARG A 136 11.03 -18.66 13.46
CA ARG A 136 10.44 -19.98 13.73
C ARG A 136 10.39 -20.85 12.48
N MET A 137 10.01 -20.29 11.33
CA MET A 137 9.97 -21.03 10.06
C MET A 137 11.38 -21.48 9.63
N THR A 138 12.38 -20.62 9.81
CA THR A 138 13.80 -20.97 9.54
C THR A 138 14.27 -22.11 10.42
N LEU A 139 14.03 -22.04 11.74
CA LEU A 139 14.38 -23.11 12.68
C LEU A 139 13.68 -24.41 12.34
N ALA A 140 12.39 -24.36 12.01
CA ALA A 140 11.62 -25.53 11.64
C ALA A 140 12.17 -26.20 10.37
N ASN A 141 12.50 -25.42 9.35
CA ASN A 141 13.10 -25.94 8.12
C ASN A 141 14.43 -26.64 8.40
N GLN A 142 15.31 -26.01 9.19
CA GLN A 142 16.60 -26.59 9.59
C GLN A 142 16.43 -27.93 10.32
N LEU A 143 15.53 -28.00 11.30
CA LEU A 143 15.27 -29.23 12.07
C LEU A 143 14.75 -30.37 11.18
N ILE A 144 13.86 -30.05 10.24
CA ILE A 144 13.31 -31.04 9.30
C ILE A 144 14.37 -31.49 8.30
N ASP A 145 15.19 -30.58 7.79
CA ASP A 145 16.29 -30.93 6.87
C ASP A 145 17.35 -31.81 7.55
N GLU A 146 17.66 -31.53 8.82
CA GLU A 146 18.51 -32.39 9.65
C GLU A 146 17.92 -33.79 9.82
N ALA A 147 16.62 -33.90 10.12
CA ALA A 147 15.94 -35.20 10.25
C ALA A 147 15.94 -35.97 8.93
N ILE A 148 15.65 -35.31 7.80
CA ILE A 148 15.73 -35.93 6.46
C ILE A 148 17.16 -36.39 6.15
N ARG A 149 18.17 -35.62 6.53
CA ARG A 149 19.59 -36.01 6.34
C ARG A 149 19.96 -37.23 7.17
N ARG A 150 19.41 -37.38 8.38
CA ARG A 150 19.62 -38.56 9.24
C ARG A 150 19.02 -39.83 8.64
N LEU A 151 17.86 -39.75 8.00
CA LEU A 151 17.22 -40.91 7.34
C LEU A 151 18.01 -41.45 6.13
N LYS A 152 18.87 -40.62 5.52
CA LYS A 152 19.69 -41.02 4.36
C LYS A 152 21.01 -41.70 4.76
N ARG A 153 21.36 -41.72 6.04
CA ARG A 153 22.54 -42.42 6.56
C ARG A 153 22.16 -43.83 6.95
#